data_AF-A0A1I6SKF4-F1
#
_entry.id   AF-A0A1I6SKF4-F1
#
_cell.length_a   1.000
_cell.length_b   1.000
_cell.length_c   1.000
_cell.angle_alpha   90.00
_cell.angle_beta   90.00
_cell.angle_gamma   90.00
#
_symmetry.space_group_name_H-M   'P 1'
#
loop_
_entity.id
_entity.type
_entity.pdbx_description
1 polymer ?
#
loop_
_entity_poly.entity_id
_entity_poly.type
_entity_poly.pdbx_seq_one_letter_code
_entity_poly.pdbx_strand_id
1 'polypeptide(L)'
;MRGLWNNVAVRKHIILFIMAVVVMSGLVTNGKKVSACDFGSNIIEPHTDSNVFVGKALEIRGDKNGKDVFFEVYKVEQGTVKALAKVWTPPAGSSCGGFDFKVGEMYYVITIDTPIFPSKKVVMINTVRPLLAEEKSEKEQIEGQSLLENFLKRTDVSVSMNGEDLVMNRPYDYFYSNKDNRVMVPLNEAFVSRFGIEVTPINEDDDSVTLNYMGKAYTYQIGHNTVRIDENDFNIMDTVIQRFDGITFIPARQVADMIGAQLTWDNKLKKICFSF
;
A
#
# COMPACT_ATOMS: atom_id res chain seq x y z
N MET A 1 25.19 -32.80 19.26
CA MET A 1 24.31 -31.81 19.95
C MET A 1 23.53 -32.36 21.16
N ARG A 2 23.39 -33.68 21.39
CA ARG A 2 22.65 -34.22 22.56
C ARG A 2 23.35 -34.08 23.93
N GLY A 3 24.68 -33.86 23.96
CA GLY A 3 25.43 -33.76 25.22
C GLY A 3 25.31 -32.42 25.96
N LEU A 4 24.89 -31.35 25.28
CA LEU A 4 24.80 -30.00 25.86
C LEU A 4 23.54 -29.79 26.73
N TRP A 5 22.58 -30.74 26.72
CA TRP A 5 21.30 -30.61 27.43
C TRP A 5 21.27 -31.21 28.84
N ASN A 6 22.26 -32.02 29.22
CA ASN A 6 22.31 -32.63 30.55
C ASN A 6 22.95 -31.74 31.63
N ASN A 7 23.52 -30.60 31.24
CA ASN A 7 24.17 -29.71 32.18
C ASN A 7 23.17 -28.69 32.74
N VAL A 8 22.75 -28.92 33.99
CA VAL A 8 21.69 -28.15 34.67
C VAL A 8 21.98 -26.64 34.69
N ALA A 9 23.26 -26.26 34.76
CA ALA A 9 23.69 -24.86 34.71
C ALA A 9 23.41 -24.20 33.35
N VAL A 10 23.69 -24.89 32.24
CA VAL A 10 23.49 -24.39 30.87
C VAL A 10 22.00 -24.22 30.57
N ARG A 11 21.15 -25.14 31.07
CA ARG A 11 19.69 -25.06 30.91
C ARG A 11 19.10 -23.83 31.59
N LYS A 12 19.59 -23.46 32.78
CA LYS A 12 19.14 -22.23 33.47
C LYS A 12 19.50 -20.96 32.69
N HIS A 13 20.70 -20.90 32.08
CA HIS A 13 21.10 -19.73 31.31
C HIS A 13 20.34 -19.59 29.98
N ILE A 14 20.02 -20.70 29.30
CA ILE A 14 19.19 -20.65 28.08
C ILE A 14 17.77 -20.19 28.41
N ILE A 15 17.17 -20.67 29.50
CA ILE A 15 15.81 -20.23 29.90
C ILE A 15 15.80 -18.76 30.32
N LEU A 16 16.81 -18.29 31.05
CA LEU A 16 16.96 -16.88 31.39
C LEU A 16 17.17 -16.00 30.15
N PHE A 17 17.93 -16.46 29.16
CA PHE A 17 18.12 -15.76 27.91
C PHE A 17 16.82 -15.68 27.09
N ILE A 18 16.06 -16.79 27.00
CA ILE A 18 14.74 -16.78 26.34
C ILE A 18 13.76 -15.86 27.07
N MET A 19 13.71 -15.88 28.41
CA MET A 19 12.88 -14.95 29.17
C MET A 19 13.32 -13.49 28.96
N ALA A 20 14.62 -13.20 28.94
CA ALA A 20 15.13 -11.86 28.66
C ALA A 20 14.79 -11.42 27.23
N VAL A 21 14.88 -12.32 26.25
CA VAL A 21 14.47 -12.05 24.85
C VAL A 21 12.97 -11.82 24.77
N VAL A 22 12.11 -12.62 25.43
CA VAL A 22 10.65 -12.43 25.43
C VAL A 22 10.25 -11.13 26.15
N VAL A 23 10.91 -10.78 27.25
CA VAL A 23 10.67 -9.51 27.97
C VAL A 23 11.17 -8.31 27.16
N MET A 24 12.31 -8.41 26.47
CA MET A 24 12.79 -7.34 25.58
C MET A 24 11.99 -7.25 24.27
N SER A 25 11.48 -8.36 23.74
CA SER A 25 10.55 -8.37 22.60
C SER A 25 9.18 -7.79 22.98
N GLY A 26 8.78 -7.84 24.26
CA GLY A 26 7.60 -7.14 24.77
C GLY A 26 7.79 -5.62 24.93
N LEU A 27 9.03 -5.12 24.91
CA LEU A 27 9.39 -3.71 25.09
C LEU A 27 9.75 -2.99 23.77
N VAL A 28 9.76 -3.68 22.63
CA VAL A 28 10.04 -3.10 21.31
C VAL A 28 8.92 -3.41 20.32
N THR A 29 7.72 -2.94 20.63
CA THR A 29 6.71 -2.59 19.61
C THR A 29 6.01 -1.30 20.01
N ASN A 30 6.74 -0.18 20.00
CA ASN A 30 6.16 1.16 20.04
C ASN A 30 5.64 1.59 18.66
N GLY A 31 4.82 0.73 18.05
CA GLY A 31 3.83 1.17 17.07
C GLY A 31 2.55 1.39 17.86
N LYS A 32 2.21 2.65 18.19
CA LYS A 32 0.91 2.98 18.80
C LYS A 32 -0.20 2.44 17.90
N LYS A 33 -0.76 1.29 18.25
CA LYS A 33 -2.07 0.87 17.77
C LYS A 33 -3.07 1.78 18.46
N VAL A 34 -3.56 2.79 17.76
CA VAL A 34 -4.67 3.59 18.25
C VAL A 34 -5.96 2.98 17.68
N SER A 35 -6.94 2.86 18.56
CA SER A 35 -8.17 2.12 18.40
C SER A 35 -9.23 3.05 17.79
N ALA A 36 -9.90 2.64 16.71
CA ALA A 36 -11.06 3.37 16.18
C ALA A 36 -12.24 3.07 17.10
N CYS A 37 -12.55 3.98 18.02
CA CYS A 37 -13.66 3.87 18.95
C CYS A 37 -14.84 4.65 18.40
N ASP A 38 -15.85 3.91 17.96
CA ASP A 38 -17.18 4.39 17.61
C ASP A 38 -17.84 4.93 18.88
N PHE A 39 -17.79 6.26 19.06
CA PHE A 39 -18.42 6.93 20.19
C PHE A 39 -19.88 7.26 19.89
N GLY A 40 -20.73 6.23 19.81
CA GLY A 40 -22.18 6.35 19.95
C GLY A 40 -22.96 6.78 18.70
N SER A 41 -24.27 6.51 18.74
CA SER A 41 -25.23 6.74 17.65
C SER A 41 -25.46 8.21 17.26
N ASN A 42 -24.75 9.15 17.88
CA ASN A 42 -24.82 10.57 17.57
C ASN A 42 -23.55 10.93 16.81
N ILE A 43 -23.71 11.46 15.59
CA ILE A 43 -22.58 12.00 14.83
C ILE A 43 -21.91 13.05 15.70
N ILE A 44 -20.72 12.75 16.22
CA ILE A 44 -19.91 13.72 16.93
C ILE A 44 -19.45 14.73 15.88
N GLU A 45 -19.63 16.02 16.18
CA GLU A 45 -19.10 17.07 15.31
C GLU A 45 -17.61 16.81 15.06
N PRO A 46 -17.15 16.85 13.80
CA PRO A 46 -15.76 16.58 13.49
C PRO A 46 -14.88 17.54 14.28
N HIS A 47 -13.82 17.02 14.92
CA HIS A 47 -12.77 17.89 15.44
C HIS A 47 -12.18 18.70 14.29
N THR A 48 -11.63 19.88 14.56
CA THR A 48 -11.00 20.74 13.54
C THR A 48 -9.93 20.03 12.72
N ASP A 49 -9.36 18.96 13.28
CA ASP A 49 -8.25 18.21 12.72
C ASP A 49 -8.72 16.88 12.09
N SER A 50 -10.04 16.60 12.14
CA SER A 50 -10.66 15.45 11.49
C SER A 50 -10.77 15.69 9.98
N ASN A 51 -10.50 14.66 9.20
CA ASN A 51 -10.83 14.67 7.78
C ASN A 51 -12.17 14.00 7.58
N VAL A 52 -13.03 14.65 6.81
CA VAL A 52 -14.32 14.12 6.41
C VAL A 52 -14.25 13.77 4.94
N PHE A 53 -14.62 12.54 4.61
CA PHE A 53 -14.69 12.10 3.22
C PHE A 53 -15.89 11.22 2.92
N VAL A 54 -16.25 11.20 1.65
CA VAL A 54 -17.20 10.26 1.07
C VAL A 54 -16.43 9.30 0.19
N GLY A 55 -16.61 8.01 0.40
CA GLY A 55 -15.97 7.01 -0.45
C GLY A 55 -16.75 5.71 -0.62
N LYS A 56 -16.43 4.97 -1.69
CA LYS A 56 -16.92 3.62 -1.95
C LYS A 56 -15.94 2.61 -1.39
N ALA A 57 -16.40 1.68 -0.56
CA ALA A 57 -15.55 0.59 -0.11
C ALA A 57 -15.26 -0.33 -1.31
N LEU A 58 -14.00 -0.40 -1.73
CA LEU A 58 -13.54 -1.23 -2.84
C LEU A 58 -13.13 -2.63 -2.38
N GLU A 59 -12.46 -2.70 -1.24
CA GLU A 59 -11.93 -3.96 -0.72
C GLU A 59 -11.93 -3.94 0.81
N ILE A 60 -12.16 -5.11 1.40
CA ILE A 60 -12.12 -5.32 2.84
C ILE A 60 -11.24 -6.53 3.10
N ARG A 61 -10.17 -6.36 3.89
CA ARG A 61 -9.26 -7.42 4.31
C ARG A 61 -9.19 -7.43 5.80
N GLY A 62 -9.37 -8.57 6.45
CA GLY A 62 -9.25 -8.61 7.89
C GLY A 62 -8.99 -9.99 8.42
N ASP A 63 -8.58 -10.01 9.67
CA ASP A 63 -8.46 -11.20 10.50
C ASP A 63 -9.30 -11.01 11.77
N LYS A 64 -9.09 -11.88 12.77
CA LYS A 64 -9.74 -11.78 14.08
C LYS A 64 -9.43 -10.49 14.85
N ASN A 65 -8.42 -9.71 14.43
CA ASN A 65 -7.96 -8.50 15.11
C ASN A 65 -8.48 -7.21 14.47
N GLY A 66 -9.10 -7.26 13.29
CA GLY A 66 -9.68 -6.09 12.62
C GLY A 66 -9.71 -6.24 11.10
N LYS A 67 -10.22 -5.22 10.43
CA LYS A 67 -10.34 -5.14 8.97
C LYS A 67 -9.68 -3.85 8.45
N ASP A 68 -8.77 -3.97 7.51
CA ASP A 68 -8.39 -2.92 6.58
C ASP A 68 -9.47 -2.77 5.49
N VAL A 69 -9.87 -1.54 5.23
CA VAL A 69 -10.91 -1.17 4.27
C VAL A 69 -10.30 -0.15 3.32
N PHE A 70 -10.38 -0.44 2.03
CA PHE A 70 -9.86 0.41 0.98
C PHE A 70 -11.01 1.16 0.33
N PHE A 71 -10.93 2.47 0.27
CA PHE A 71 -11.95 3.36 -0.27
C PHE A 71 -11.51 4.02 -1.56
N GLU A 72 -12.42 4.13 -2.51
CA GLU A 72 -12.40 5.17 -3.53
C GLU A 72 -13.01 6.44 -2.92
N VAL A 73 -12.19 7.45 -2.62
CA VAL A 73 -12.64 8.74 -2.11
C VAL A 73 -13.10 9.61 -3.28
N TYR A 74 -14.29 10.21 -3.15
CA TYR A 74 -14.86 11.11 -4.15
C TYR A 74 -14.89 12.56 -3.70
N LYS A 75 -15.09 12.80 -2.40
CA LYS A 75 -15.22 14.15 -1.84
C LYS A 75 -14.57 14.19 -0.47
N VAL A 76 -13.79 15.22 -0.21
CA VAL A 76 -13.41 15.67 1.12
C VAL A 76 -14.10 17.01 1.41
N GLU A 77 -14.27 17.40 2.67
CA GLU A 77 -14.85 18.72 2.99
C GLU A 77 -14.10 19.90 2.35
N GLN A 78 -12.80 19.72 2.09
CA GLN A 78 -11.94 20.71 1.44
C GLN A 78 -12.01 20.70 -0.11
N GLY A 79 -12.83 19.84 -0.72
CA GLY A 79 -13.00 19.76 -2.19
C GLY A 79 -13.18 18.35 -2.74
N THR A 80 -13.35 18.23 -4.05
CA THR A 80 -13.39 16.92 -4.73
C THR A 80 -11.98 16.36 -4.85
N VAL A 81 -11.72 15.22 -4.21
CA VAL A 81 -10.43 14.54 -4.28
C VAL A 81 -10.71 13.13 -4.76
N LYS A 82 -10.33 12.83 -6.02
CA LYS A 82 -10.33 11.48 -6.59
C LYS A 82 -9.07 10.76 -6.14
N ALA A 83 -9.14 10.10 -5.00
CA ALA A 83 -8.00 9.38 -4.48
C ALA A 83 -8.43 8.17 -3.66
N LEU A 84 -7.49 7.34 -3.28
CA LEU A 84 -7.75 6.06 -2.63
C LEU A 84 -7.29 6.15 -1.17
N ALA A 85 -8.12 5.71 -0.23
CA ALA A 85 -7.82 5.75 1.19
C ALA A 85 -7.81 4.36 1.81
N LYS A 86 -6.84 4.07 2.68
CA LYS A 86 -6.82 2.87 3.52
C LYS A 86 -7.22 3.24 4.94
N VAL A 87 -8.26 2.58 5.42
CA VAL A 87 -8.83 2.81 6.74
C VAL A 87 -8.84 1.49 7.49
N TRP A 88 -8.54 1.50 8.78
CA TRP A 88 -8.66 0.29 9.61
C TRP A 88 -9.83 0.39 10.57
N THR A 89 -10.55 -0.71 10.75
CA THR A 89 -11.63 -0.86 11.71
C THR A 89 -11.40 -2.10 12.58
N PRO A 90 -11.63 -2.05 13.90
CA PRO A 90 -11.50 -3.22 14.75
C PRO A 90 -12.62 -4.25 14.48
N PRO A 91 -12.60 -5.43 15.10
CA PRO A 91 -13.68 -6.40 14.98
C PRO A 91 -15.00 -5.86 15.54
N ALA A 92 -16.11 -6.25 14.92
CA ALA A 92 -17.46 -6.02 15.43
C ALA A 92 -17.57 -6.70 16.81
N GLY A 93 -17.72 -5.91 17.88
CA GLY A 93 -17.74 -6.41 19.27
C GLY A 93 -16.50 -6.09 20.10
N SER A 94 -15.47 -5.45 19.54
CA SER A 94 -14.46 -4.78 20.37
C SER A 94 -15.10 -3.65 21.18
N SER A 95 -14.45 -3.22 22.27
CA SER A 95 -14.91 -2.10 23.13
C SER A 95 -15.12 -0.78 22.36
N CYS A 96 -14.65 -0.74 21.13
CA CYS A 96 -14.61 0.40 20.26
C CYS A 96 -15.51 0.25 19.02
N GLY A 97 -16.32 -0.81 18.92
CA GLY A 97 -17.35 -0.94 17.90
C GLY A 97 -16.79 -0.97 16.48
N GLY A 98 -16.33 -2.13 16.02
CA GLY A 98 -15.96 -2.30 14.62
C GLY A 98 -17.14 -2.02 13.69
N PHE A 99 -16.90 -1.36 12.56
CA PHE A 99 -17.92 -1.11 11.56
C PHE A 99 -17.86 -2.20 10.47
N ASP A 100 -19.01 -2.79 10.15
CA ASP A 100 -19.09 -3.85 9.14
C ASP A 100 -19.31 -3.28 7.74
N PHE A 101 -18.21 -2.91 7.10
CA PHE A 101 -18.22 -2.43 5.72
C PHE A 101 -18.70 -3.50 4.74
N LYS A 102 -19.26 -3.06 3.63
CA LYS A 102 -19.64 -3.88 2.49
C LYS A 102 -19.00 -3.34 1.23
N VAL A 103 -18.34 -4.22 0.49
CA VAL A 103 -17.74 -3.89 -0.80
C VAL A 103 -18.83 -3.38 -1.75
N GLY A 104 -18.55 -2.28 -2.43
CA GLY A 104 -19.45 -1.61 -3.35
C GLY A 104 -20.39 -0.59 -2.70
N GLU A 105 -20.49 -0.54 -1.38
CA GLU A 105 -21.30 0.48 -0.70
C GLU A 105 -20.54 1.80 -0.50
N MET A 106 -21.31 2.88 -0.45
CA MET A 106 -20.84 4.25 -0.22
C MET A 106 -20.97 4.62 1.25
N TYR A 107 -19.93 5.25 1.78
CA TYR A 107 -19.86 5.65 3.17
C TYR A 107 -19.48 7.12 3.29
N TYR A 108 -20.02 7.74 4.34
CA TYR A 108 -19.53 8.99 4.89
C TYR A 108 -18.63 8.64 6.06
N VAL A 109 -17.37 9.08 6.01
CA VAL A 109 -16.31 8.69 6.95
C VAL A 109 -15.68 9.95 7.53
N ILE A 110 -15.65 10.04 8.86
CA ILE A 110 -14.91 11.03 9.63
C ILE A 110 -13.71 10.32 10.25
N THR A 111 -12.50 10.84 10.05
CA THR A 111 -11.25 10.22 10.51
C THR A 111 -10.68 10.96 11.72
N ILE A 112 -9.95 10.24 12.58
CA ILE A 112 -9.22 10.84 13.72
C ILE A 112 -7.83 11.31 13.27
N ASP A 113 -7.57 12.61 13.38
CA ASP A 113 -6.27 13.28 13.44
C ASP A 113 -5.18 12.81 12.45
N THR A 114 -5.57 12.36 11.25
CA THR A 114 -4.64 11.89 10.23
C THR A 114 -5.04 12.44 8.87
N PRO A 115 -4.16 13.19 8.17
CA PRO A 115 -4.42 13.56 6.79
C PRO A 115 -4.60 12.30 5.94
N ILE A 116 -5.71 12.22 5.21
CA ILE A 116 -6.02 11.07 4.32
C ILE A 116 -4.96 10.97 3.23
N PHE A 117 -4.42 12.12 2.81
CA PHE A 117 -3.41 12.23 1.77
C PHE A 117 -2.25 13.12 2.23
N PRO A 118 -1.00 12.78 1.91
CA PRO A 118 -0.51 11.58 1.23
C PRO A 118 -0.09 10.48 2.24
N SER A 119 -0.90 10.18 3.26
CA SER A 119 -0.37 9.35 4.35
C SER A 119 -0.27 7.86 3.98
N LYS A 120 0.95 7.31 4.02
CA LYS A 120 1.21 5.85 4.10
C LYS A 120 0.66 5.20 5.39
N LYS A 121 -0.06 5.97 6.21
CA LYS A 121 -0.49 5.58 7.55
C LYS A 121 -1.90 5.03 7.49
N VAL A 122 -2.16 4.06 8.35
CA VAL A 122 -3.51 3.57 8.60
C VAL A 122 -4.33 4.71 9.19
N VAL A 123 -5.36 5.15 8.47
CA VAL A 123 -6.27 6.19 8.93
C VAL A 123 -7.30 5.56 9.87
N MET A 124 -7.53 6.21 11.01
CA MET A 124 -8.46 5.74 12.02
C MET A 124 -9.81 6.42 11.84
N ILE A 125 -10.87 5.66 12.05
CA ILE A 125 -12.24 6.15 11.95
C ILE A 125 -12.65 6.74 13.30
N ASN A 126 -13.19 7.96 13.26
CA ASN A 126 -13.97 8.54 14.34
C ASN A 126 -15.43 8.09 14.20
N THR A 127 -16.03 8.38 13.05
CA THR A 127 -17.42 8.07 12.76
C THR A 127 -17.54 7.58 11.34
N VAL A 128 -18.39 6.57 11.12
CA VAL A 128 -18.71 6.11 9.78
C VAL A 128 -20.16 5.67 9.70
N ARG A 129 -20.79 5.98 8.57
CA ARG A 129 -22.14 5.49 8.27
C ARG A 129 -22.33 5.23 6.78
N PRO A 130 -23.23 4.30 6.42
CA PRO A 130 -23.70 4.21 5.05
C PRO A 130 -24.29 5.55 4.63
N LEU A 131 -24.13 5.85 3.36
CA LEU A 131 -24.68 7.06 2.80
C LEU A 131 -26.21 7.02 2.75
N LEU A 132 -26.88 8.10 3.14
CA LEU A 132 -28.34 8.23 3.11
C LEU A 132 -28.86 8.30 1.66
N ALA A 133 -30.14 8.00 1.44
CA ALA A 133 -30.70 7.93 0.09
C ALA A 133 -30.66 9.29 -0.62
N GLU A 134 -30.90 10.37 0.12
CA GLU A 134 -30.89 11.74 -0.37
C GLU A 134 -29.47 12.15 -0.79
N GLU A 135 -28.48 11.78 0.03
CA GLU A 135 -27.05 12.01 -0.25
C GLU A 135 -26.52 11.19 -1.44
N LYS A 136 -27.18 10.09 -1.80
CA LYS A 136 -26.86 9.30 -3.00
C LYS A 136 -27.33 10.00 -4.28
N SER A 137 -28.49 10.67 -4.25
CA SER A 137 -29.03 11.36 -5.43
C SER A 137 -28.16 12.53 -5.91
N GLU A 138 -27.51 13.27 -4.99
CA GLU A 138 -26.52 14.30 -5.34
C GLU A 138 -25.23 13.69 -5.93
N LYS A 139 -25.02 12.36 -5.82
CA LYS A 139 -23.77 11.68 -6.17
C LYS A 139 -23.79 10.88 -7.47
N GLU A 140 -24.94 10.56 -8.03
CA GLU A 140 -25.00 10.06 -9.43
C GLU A 140 -24.39 11.07 -10.42
N GLN A 141 -24.30 12.36 -10.05
CA GLN A 141 -23.53 13.37 -10.79
C GLN A 141 -22.01 13.34 -10.54
N ILE A 142 -21.56 12.84 -9.38
CA ILE A 142 -20.14 12.73 -9.00
C ILE A 142 -19.51 11.42 -9.53
N GLU A 143 -20.33 10.38 -9.77
CA GLU A 143 -19.94 9.12 -10.42
C GLU A 143 -19.55 9.24 -11.91
N GLY A 144 -19.27 10.45 -12.40
CA GLY A 144 -18.59 10.68 -13.67
C GLY A 144 -17.23 9.97 -13.73
N GLN A 145 -17.25 8.76 -14.30
CA GLN A 145 -16.19 7.76 -14.41
C GLN A 145 -15.58 7.35 -13.06
N SER A 146 -16.06 6.21 -12.53
CA SER A 146 -15.45 5.50 -11.40
C SER A 146 -13.94 5.34 -11.62
N LEU A 147 -13.13 5.60 -10.60
CA LEU A 147 -11.71 5.28 -10.58
C LEU A 147 -11.49 3.79 -10.79
N LEU A 148 -12.44 2.90 -10.46
CA LEU A 148 -12.35 1.49 -10.80
C LEU A 148 -12.47 1.24 -12.31
N GLU A 149 -13.38 1.93 -12.99
CA GLU A 149 -13.45 1.85 -14.46
C GLU A 149 -12.23 2.48 -15.13
N ASN A 150 -11.73 3.59 -14.58
CA ASN A 150 -10.46 4.17 -15.03
C ASN A 150 -9.28 3.24 -14.71
N PHE A 151 -9.27 2.58 -13.56
CA PHE A 151 -8.26 1.60 -13.13
C PHE A 151 -8.25 0.37 -14.05
N LEU A 152 -9.42 -0.21 -14.34
CA LEU A 152 -9.58 -1.33 -15.27
C LEU A 152 -9.25 -0.93 -16.71
N LYS A 153 -9.51 0.32 -17.12
CA LYS A 153 -9.03 0.88 -18.40
C LYS A 153 -7.53 1.14 -18.44
N ARG A 154 -6.90 1.36 -17.28
CA ARG A 154 -5.46 1.69 -17.16
C ARG A 154 -4.57 0.46 -17.13
N THR A 155 -5.09 -0.70 -16.74
CA THR A 155 -4.40 -1.99 -16.94
C THR A 155 -4.50 -2.40 -18.39
N ASP A 156 -3.69 -1.81 -19.26
CA ASP A 156 -3.54 -2.25 -20.66
C ASP A 156 -2.56 -3.42 -20.79
N VAL A 157 -1.84 -3.75 -19.71
CA VAL A 157 -0.82 -4.80 -19.68
C VAL A 157 -0.92 -5.68 -18.44
N SER A 158 -0.56 -6.95 -18.61
CA SER A 158 -0.41 -7.93 -17.54
C SER A 158 1.06 -8.28 -17.32
N VAL A 159 1.41 -8.70 -16.10
CA VAL A 159 2.77 -9.13 -15.74
C VAL A 159 2.72 -10.53 -15.17
N SER A 160 3.71 -11.35 -15.53
CA SER A 160 3.92 -12.68 -14.97
C SER A 160 5.38 -12.87 -14.56
N MET A 161 5.61 -13.83 -13.68
CA MET A 161 6.93 -14.24 -13.22
C MET A 161 7.01 -15.77 -13.29
N ASN A 162 8.02 -16.29 -14.00
CA ASN A 162 8.21 -17.73 -14.22
C ASN A 162 6.94 -18.46 -14.74
N GLY A 163 6.15 -17.76 -15.55
CA GLY A 163 4.89 -18.27 -16.11
C GLY A 163 3.66 -18.11 -15.21
N GLU A 164 3.82 -17.68 -13.95
CA GLU A 164 2.72 -17.39 -13.04
C GLU A 164 2.28 -15.93 -13.14
N ASP A 165 0.97 -15.70 -13.27
CA ASP A 165 0.42 -14.35 -13.34
C ASP A 165 0.54 -13.62 -12.00
N LEU A 166 1.10 -12.41 -12.04
CA LEU A 166 1.07 -11.54 -10.89
C LEU A 166 -0.33 -10.95 -10.79
N VAL A 167 -1.16 -11.60 -9.97
CA VAL A 167 -2.53 -11.15 -9.74
C VAL A 167 -2.51 -9.84 -8.98
N MET A 168 -3.07 -8.83 -9.62
CA MET A 168 -3.24 -7.49 -9.07
C MET A 168 -4.48 -7.46 -8.19
N ASN A 169 -4.26 -7.58 -6.88
CA ASN A 169 -5.34 -7.57 -5.89
C ASN A 169 -5.52 -6.21 -5.23
N ARG A 170 -4.76 -5.17 -5.60
CA ARG A 170 -4.84 -3.85 -4.96
C ARG A 170 -5.06 -2.74 -5.99
N PRO A 171 -5.77 -1.66 -5.63
CA PRO A 171 -5.95 -0.48 -6.50
C PRO A 171 -4.66 0.22 -6.92
N TYR A 172 -3.54 -0.04 -6.25
CA TYR A 172 -2.20 0.50 -6.56
C TYR A 172 -1.24 -0.54 -7.12
N ASP A 173 -1.72 -1.77 -7.21
CA ASP A 173 -1.05 -2.83 -7.89
C ASP A 173 -1.61 -2.81 -9.31
N TYR A 174 -1.20 -1.88 -10.16
CA TYR A 174 -1.47 -1.99 -11.60
C TYR A 174 -0.22 -1.78 -12.42
N PHE A 175 -0.30 -2.20 -13.67
CA PHE A 175 0.73 -2.07 -14.67
C PHE A 175 0.15 -1.26 -15.83
N TYR A 176 0.97 -0.44 -16.47
CA TYR A 176 0.52 0.29 -17.65
C TYR A 176 1.66 0.47 -18.65
N SER A 177 1.34 0.67 -19.93
CA SER A 177 2.29 1.18 -20.92
C SER A 177 2.35 2.71 -20.87
N ASN A 178 3.53 3.27 -20.65
CA ASN A 178 3.70 4.73 -20.68
C ASN A 178 3.75 5.28 -22.12
N LYS A 179 3.91 6.61 -22.25
CA LYS A 179 4.01 7.31 -23.54
C LYS A 179 5.17 6.84 -24.44
N ASP A 180 6.19 6.22 -23.85
CA ASP A 180 7.36 5.67 -24.55
C ASP A 180 7.17 4.18 -24.89
N ASN A 181 5.94 3.66 -24.74
CA ASN A 181 5.58 2.24 -24.92
C ASN A 181 6.39 1.29 -24.03
N ARG A 182 6.71 1.73 -22.80
CA ARG A 182 7.35 0.90 -21.79
C ARG A 182 6.35 0.47 -20.73
N VAL A 183 6.39 -0.82 -20.39
CA VAL A 183 5.61 -1.36 -19.27
C VAL A 183 6.19 -0.82 -17.96
N MET A 184 5.35 -0.14 -17.22
CA MET A 184 5.63 0.44 -15.93
C MET A 184 5.06 -0.45 -14.84
N VAL A 185 5.86 -0.70 -13.81
CA VAL A 185 5.49 -1.50 -12.64
C VAL A 185 5.55 -0.66 -11.38
N PRO A 186 4.65 -0.87 -10.40
CA PRO A 186 4.58 -0.03 -9.22
C PRO A 186 5.75 -0.35 -8.28
N LEU A 187 6.44 0.69 -7.80
CA LEU A 187 7.45 0.58 -6.74
C LEU A 187 6.78 0.58 -5.37
N ASN A 188 5.88 -0.37 -5.16
CA ASN A 188 5.31 -0.64 -3.85
C ASN A 188 5.93 -1.90 -3.24
N GLU A 189 5.88 -1.98 -1.91
CA GLU A 189 6.46 -3.09 -1.15
C GLU A 189 5.92 -4.45 -1.60
N ALA A 190 4.62 -4.54 -1.96
CA ALA A 190 3.99 -5.79 -2.39
C ALA A 190 4.54 -6.33 -3.71
N PHE A 191 4.96 -5.44 -4.62
CA PHE A 191 5.57 -5.83 -5.90
C PHE A 191 7.06 -6.14 -5.74
N VAL A 192 7.83 -5.21 -5.17
CA VAL A 192 9.30 -5.28 -5.15
C VAL A 192 9.84 -6.36 -4.19
N SER A 193 9.15 -6.63 -3.09
CA SER A 193 9.56 -7.68 -2.13
C SER A 193 9.52 -9.09 -2.72
N ARG A 194 8.72 -9.33 -3.78
CA ARG A 194 8.70 -10.60 -4.52
C ARG A 194 10.04 -10.94 -5.16
N PHE A 195 10.85 -9.92 -5.42
CA PHE A 195 12.17 -10.06 -6.01
C PHE A 195 13.29 -9.86 -4.97
N GLY A 196 12.98 -9.77 -3.67
CA GLY A 196 13.97 -9.47 -2.64
C GLY A 196 14.56 -8.06 -2.73
N ILE A 197 13.84 -7.12 -3.37
CA ILE A 197 14.22 -5.71 -3.42
C ILE A 197 13.62 -5.00 -2.21
N GLU A 198 14.45 -4.24 -1.51
CA GLU A 198 14.04 -3.40 -0.37
C GLU A 198 13.94 -1.93 -0.81
N VAL A 199 12.89 -1.23 -0.40
CA VAL A 199 12.72 0.21 -0.69
C VAL A 199 13.13 1.00 0.54
N THR A 200 14.13 1.87 0.41
CA THR A 200 14.46 2.83 1.48
C THR A 200 13.27 3.76 1.68
N PRO A 201 12.81 4.01 2.93
CA PRO A 201 11.64 4.85 3.19
C PRO A 201 11.77 6.23 2.50
N ILE A 202 10.93 6.45 1.50
CA ILE A 202 10.84 7.71 0.77
C ILE A 202 10.23 8.77 1.69
N ASN A 203 10.91 9.90 1.89
CA ASN A 203 10.29 11.13 2.37
C ASN A 203 9.36 11.66 1.28
N GLU A 204 8.13 12.07 1.62
CA GLU A 204 7.10 12.43 0.64
C GLU A 204 7.48 13.63 -0.25
N ASP A 205 8.38 14.49 0.26
CA ASP A 205 8.94 15.64 -0.45
C ASP A 205 10.22 15.33 -1.24
N ASP A 206 10.70 14.08 -1.17
CA ASP A 206 11.89 13.66 -1.89
C ASP A 206 11.51 13.13 -3.28
N ASP A 207 12.06 13.79 -4.29
CA ASP A 207 11.99 13.34 -5.68
C ASP A 207 13.00 12.22 -5.97
N SER A 208 13.60 11.62 -4.94
CA SER A 208 14.46 10.45 -5.07
C SER A 208 13.86 9.19 -4.44
N VAL A 209 14.18 8.04 -5.02
CA VAL A 209 13.84 6.72 -4.51
C VAL A 209 15.09 5.86 -4.54
N THR A 210 15.41 5.19 -3.42
CA THR A 210 16.51 4.23 -3.36
C THR A 210 15.99 2.82 -3.15
N LEU A 211 16.40 1.92 -4.02
CA LEU A 211 16.12 0.49 -3.96
C LEU A 211 17.40 -0.25 -3.60
N ASN A 212 17.33 -1.19 -2.67
CA ASN A 212 18.46 -2.04 -2.29
C ASN A 212 18.21 -3.46 -2.78
N TYR A 213 19.19 -4.02 -3.47
CA TYR A 213 19.14 -5.41 -3.95
C TYR A 213 20.53 -6.04 -3.85
N MET A 214 20.61 -7.19 -3.18
CA MET A 214 21.87 -7.93 -2.97
C MET A 214 23.04 -7.06 -2.47
N GLY A 215 22.77 -6.08 -1.61
CA GLY A 215 23.79 -5.17 -1.05
C GLY A 215 24.21 -4.01 -1.94
N LYS A 216 23.59 -3.83 -3.12
CA LYS A 216 23.78 -2.67 -3.99
C LYS A 216 22.63 -1.68 -3.84
N ALA A 217 22.95 -0.39 -3.84
CA ALA A 217 21.97 0.69 -3.80
C ALA A 217 21.72 1.24 -5.21
N TYR A 218 20.45 1.34 -5.60
CA TYR A 218 19.99 1.93 -6.86
C TYR A 218 19.17 3.17 -6.54
N THR A 219 19.75 4.35 -6.73
CA THR A 219 19.08 5.64 -6.49
C THR A 219 18.55 6.22 -7.81
N TYR A 220 17.25 6.48 -7.83
CA TYR A 220 16.52 7.08 -8.94
C TYR A 220 16.07 8.48 -8.57
N GLN A 221 16.06 9.38 -9.55
CA GLN A 221 15.39 10.68 -9.45
C GLN A 221 14.13 10.68 -10.32
N ILE A 222 13.02 11.12 -9.75
CA ILE A 222 11.70 11.13 -10.39
C ILE A 222 11.67 12.12 -11.54
N GLY A 223 11.16 11.65 -12.69
CA GLY A 223 11.18 12.40 -13.94
C GLY A 223 12.50 12.29 -14.71
N HIS A 224 13.52 11.62 -14.15
CA HIS A 224 14.79 11.37 -14.84
C HIS A 224 14.89 9.91 -15.30
N ASN A 225 15.73 9.68 -16.31
CA ASN A 225 16.01 8.36 -16.88
C ASN A 225 17.38 7.84 -16.45
N THR A 226 17.99 8.41 -15.43
CA THR A 226 19.27 7.94 -14.90
C THR A 226 19.06 7.21 -13.58
N VAL A 227 19.85 6.16 -13.38
CA VAL A 227 19.97 5.48 -12.09
C VAL A 227 21.42 5.56 -11.65
N ARG A 228 21.63 5.96 -10.40
CA ARG A 228 22.93 5.87 -9.74
C ARG A 228 23.02 4.52 -9.03
N ILE A 229 24.07 3.77 -9.31
CA ILE A 229 24.36 2.47 -8.71
C ILE A 229 25.55 2.65 -7.76
N ASP A 230 25.31 2.44 -6.47
CA ASP A 230 26.22 2.77 -5.38
C ASP A 230 26.72 4.23 -5.48
N GLU A 231 28.03 4.47 -5.33
CA GLU A 231 28.61 5.82 -5.31
C GLU A 231 29.18 6.28 -6.67
N ASN A 232 29.53 5.34 -7.56
CA ASN A 232 30.42 5.64 -8.70
C ASN A 232 29.91 5.15 -10.06
N ASP A 233 28.76 4.49 -10.13
CA ASP A 233 28.24 3.94 -11.38
C ASP A 233 26.88 4.57 -11.74
N PHE A 234 26.64 4.76 -13.03
CA PHE A 234 25.43 5.36 -13.56
C PHE A 234 24.98 4.59 -14.80
N ASN A 235 23.69 4.29 -14.84
CA ASN A 235 23.07 3.70 -16.02
C ASN A 235 21.95 4.62 -16.54
N ILE A 236 21.75 4.61 -17.86
CA ILE A 236 20.70 5.36 -18.55
C ILE A 236 19.60 4.37 -18.92
N MET A 237 18.43 4.57 -18.32
CA MET A 237 17.19 3.88 -18.64
C MET A 237 16.61 4.41 -19.96
N ASP A 238 15.83 3.55 -20.62
CA ASP A 238 15.15 3.85 -21.88
C ASP A 238 13.83 4.63 -21.70
N THR A 239 13.42 4.86 -20.46
CA THR A 239 12.35 5.79 -20.09
C THR A 239 12.57 6.28 -18.65
N VAL A 240 11.76 7.24 -18.22
CA VAL A 240 11.86 7.86 -16.89
C VAL A 240 11.08 7.05 -15.86
N ILE A 241 11.53 7.11 -14.60
CA ILE A 241 10.69 6.76 -13.45
C ILE A 241 9.62 7.86 -13.26
N GLN A 242 8.37 7.49 -12.99
CA GLN A 242 7.23 8.41 -12.99
C GLN A 242 6.46 8.31 -11.69
N ARG A 243 5.99 9.44 -11.17
CA ARG A 243 4.97 9.47 -10.12
C ARG A 243 3.62 9.75 -10.76
N PHE A 244 2.69 8.81 -10.62
CA PHE A 244 1.35 8.92 -11.19
C PHE A 244 0.34 8.47 -10.13
N ASP A 245 -0.64 9.33 -9.85
CA ASP A 245 -1.62 9.16 -8.75
C ASP A 245 -0.99 8.82 -7.38
N GLY A 246 0.14 9.47 -7.06
CA GLY A 246 0.85 9.28 -5.79
C GLY A 246 1.67 7.98 -5.70
N ILE A 247 1.66 7.15 -6.73
CA ILE A 247 2.45 5.92 -6.81
C ILE A 247 3.68 6.19 -7.68
N THR A 248 4.85 5.78 -7.21
CA THR A 248 6.05 5.77 -8.05
C THR A 248 6.07 4.50 -8.89
N PHE A 249 6.29 4.65 -10.19
CA PHE A 249 6.40 3.57 -11.15
C PHE A 249 7.78 3.55 -11.79
N ILE A 250 8.34 2.35 -11.91
CA ILE A 250 9.62 2.08 -12.54
C ILE A 250 9.42 1.26 -13.82
N PRO A 251 10.30 1.37 -14.83
CA PRO A 251 10.22 0.50 -15.99
C PRO A 251 10.44 -0.97 -15.59
N ALA A 252 9.61 -1.88 -16.09
CA ALA A 252 9.75 -3.32 -15.83
C ALA A 252 11.16 -3.82 -16.21
N ARG A 253 11.73 -3.28 -17.29
CA ARG A 253 13.11 -3.54 -17.75
C ARG A 253 14.14 -3.24 -16.68
N GLN A 254 14.01 -2.09 -16.02
CA GLN A 254 14.94 -1.71 -14.97
C GLN A 254 14.89 -2.67 -13.77
N VAL A 255 13.69 -3.16 -13.43
CA VAL A 255 13.54 -4.19 -12.39
C VAL A 255 14.20 -5.49 -12.82
N ALA A 256 14.02 -5.90 -14.08
CA ALA A 256 14.63 -7.12 -14.62
C ALA A 256 16.17 -7.03 -14.64
N ASP A 257 16.71 -5.90 -15.10
CA ASP A 257 18.15 -5.65 -15.13
C ASP A 257 18.75 -5.67 -13.73
N MET A 258 18.04 -5.11 -12.73
CA MET A 258 18.46 -5.12 -11.33
C MET A 258 18.56 -6.55 -10.78
N ILE A 259 17.57 -7.40 -11.08
CA ILE A 259 17.45 -8.74 -10.48
C ILE A 259 18.07 -9.85 -11.34
N GLY A 260 18.60 -9.50 -12.51
CA GLY A 260 19.18 -10.45 -13.47
C GLY A 260 18.13 -11.32 -14.18
N ALA A 261 16.88 -10.86 -14.28
CA ALA A 261 15.82 -11.58 -14.99
C ALA A 261 15.83 -11.24 -16.50
N GLN A 262 15.41 -12.20 -17.32
CA GLN A 262 15.07 -11.96 -18.72
C GLN A 262 13.62 -11.54 -18.86
N LEU A 263 13.37 -10.53 -19.71
CA LEU A 263 12.02 -10.09 -20.06
C LEU A 263 11.60 -10.58 -21.43
N THR A 264 10.39 -11.13 -21.49
CA THR A 264 9.69 -11.43 -22.75
C THR A 264 8.37 -10.68 -22.83
N TRP A 265 7.95 -10.35 -24.04
CA TRP A 265 6.70 -9.64 -24.32
C TRP A 265 5.80 -10.48 -25.23
N ASP A 266 4.59 -10.76 -24.77
CA ASP A 266 3.51 -11.33 -25.58
C ASP A 266 2.57 -10.20 -26.03
N ASN A 267 2.66 -9.86 -27.31
CA ASN A 267 1.85 -8.78 -27.88
C ASN A 267 0.36 -9.14 -28.01
N LYS A 268 0.02 -10.43 -28.09
CA LYS A 268 -1.38 -10.89 -28.19
C LYS A 268 -2.08 -10.78 -26.86
N LEU A 269 -1.40 -11.14 -25.77
CA LEU A 269 -1.92 -11.05 -24.41
C LEU A 269 -1.63 -9.71 -23.73
N LYS A 270 -0.87 -8.83 -24.39
CA LYS A 270 -0.31 -7.60 -23.79
C LYS A 270 0.34 -7.89 -22.45
N LYS A 271 1.24 -8.87 -22.46
CA LYS A 271 1.79 -9.46 -21.25
C LYS A 271 3.31 -9.42 -21.25
N ILE A 272 3.89 -8.96 -20.15
CA ILE A 272 5.33 -9.04 -19.92
C ILE A 272 5.64 -10.18 -18.92
N CYS A 273 6.70 -10.93 -19.15
CA CYS A 273 7.10 -12.05 -18.32
C CYS A 273 8.55 -11.92 -17.87
N PHE A 274 8.77 -11.98 -16.56
CA PHE A 274 10.08 -12.10 -15.92
C PHE A 274 10.45 -13.59 -15.83
N SER A 275 11.66 -13.95 -16.25
CA SER A 275 12.18 -15.33 -16.24
C SER A 275 13.62 -15.37 -15.74
N PHE A 276 13.98 -16.44 -15.03
CA PHE A 276 15.31 -16.69 -14.45
C PHE A 276 15.91 -18.00 -14.97
#